data_AF-E1Z9J6-F1
#
_entry.id   AF-E1Z9J6-F1
#
_cell.length_a   1.000
_cell.length_b   1.000
_cell.length_c   1.000
_cell.angle_alpha   90.00
_cell.angle_beta   90.00
_cell.angle_gamma   90.00
#
_symmetry.space_group_name_H-M   'P 1'
#
loop_
_entity.id
_entity.type
_entity.pdbx_description
1 polymer ?
#
loop_
_entity_poly.entity_id
_entity_poly.type
_entity_poly.pdbx_seq_one_letter_code
_entity_poly.pdbx_strand_id
1 'polypeptide(L)'
;MALQQLAARYPVRGTAPAPGSEPESTRERIQRLQQLMSAGNAASADGEYAAALATFDSVVRMFPDFATTEYARLSRALMLYQVGSSDAIRVSDAILQLEDLEVALRGYAEWEIAMEFNKSFSDRDWVYRTKHWPPRLMAALDRFLTLT
;
A
#
# COMPACT_ATOMS: atom_id res chain seq x y z
N MET A 1 22.52 40.01 -4.23
CA MET A 1 23.10 39.59 -5.52
C MET A 1 23.59 38.13 -5.47
N ALA A 2 22.74 37.19 -5.04
CA ALA A 2 23.13 35.77 -4.88
C ALA A 2 22.03 34.75 -5.28
N LEU A 3 20.89 35.21 -5.81
CA LEU A 3 19.77 34.34 -6.21
C LEU A 3 19.64 34.16 -7.73
N GLN A 4 20.45 34.85 -8.54
CA GLN A 4 20.39 34.75 -10.01
C GLN A 4 21.34 33.72 -10.63
N GLN A 5 22.29 33.16 -9.87
CA GLN A 5 23.31 32.26 -10.44
C GLN A 5 22.99 30.76 -10.32
N LEU A 6 21.96 30.35 -9.57
CA LEU A 6 21.59 28.93 -9.44
C LEU A 6 20.61 28.44 -10.52
N ALA A 7 19.95 29.35 -11.25
CA ALA A 7 18.99 29.01 -12.31
C ALA A 7 19.64 28.53 -13.62
N ALA A 8 20.96 28.67 -13.78
CA ALA A 8 21.66 28.34 -15.02
C ALA A 8 22.12 26.88 -15.11
N ARG A 9 22.02 26.08 -14.04
CA ARG A 9 22.61 24.72 -13.98
C ARG A 9 21.61 23.59 -14.21
N TYR A 10 20.32 23.89 -14.26
CA TYR A 10 19.28 22.96 -14.69
C TYR A 10 18.25 23.74 -15.50
N PRO A 11 18.32 23.75 -16.85
CA PRO A 11 17.13 24.09 -17.60
C PRO A 11 16.06 23.05 -17.19
N VAL A 12 15.01 23.52 -16.51
CA VAL A 12 13.78 22.74 -16.40
C VAL A 12 13.30 22.59 -17.83
N ARG A 13 13.71 21.51 -18.47
CA ARG A 13 13.20 21.09 -19.76
C ARG A 13 11.78 20.63 -19.46
N GLY A 14 10.87 21.58 -19.38
CA GLY A 14 9.46 21.32 -19.52
C GLY A 14 9.32 20.65 -20.87
N THR A 15 9.22 19.33 -20.86
CA THR A 15 8.68 18.60 -22.00
C THR A 15 7.30 19.20 -22.20
N ALA A 16 7.14 19.97 -23.27
CA ALA A 16 5.83 20.40 -23.71
C ALA A 16 4.95 19.14 -23.76
N PRO A 17 3.78 19.13 -23.09
CA PRO A 17 2.89 17.98 -23.18
C PRO A 17 2.55 17.74 -24.65
N ALA A 18 2.57 16.48 -25.07
CA ALA A 18 2.12 16.08 -26.40
C ALA A 18 0.72 16.66 -26.64
N PRO A 19 0.44 17.27 -27.81
CA PRO A 19 -0.89 17.79 -28.10
C PRO A 19 -1.88 16.62 -28.19
N GLY A 20 -2.69 16.43 -27.16
CA GLY A 20 -3.78 15.44 -27.17
C GLY A 20 -4.16 14.78 -25.84
N SER A 21 -3.38 14.92 -24.76
CA SER A 21 -3.79 14.41 -23.44
C SER A 21 -4.33 15.55 -22.59
N GLU A 22 -5.65 15.74 -22.58
CA GLU A 22 -6.28 16.56 -21.53
C GLU A 22 -5.86 16.00 -20.17
N PRO A 23 -5.52 16.85 -19.18
CA PRO A 23 -5.21 16.37 -17.84
C PRO A 23 -6.43 15.61 -17.31
N GLU A 24 -6.24 14.32 -16.98
CA GLU A 24 -7.27 13.42 -16.45
C GLU A 24 -8.03 14.13 -15.33
N SER A 25 -9.35 14.22 -15.45
CA SER A 25 -10.17 14.91 -14.47
C SER A 25 -10.08 14.19 -13.12
N THR A 26 -10.24 14.93 -12.02
CA THR A 26 -10.24 14.33 -10.67
C THR A 26 -11.25 13.17 -10.56
N ARG A 27 -12.37 13.25 -11.28
CA ARG A 27 -13.39 12.20 -11.31
C ARG A 27 -12.89 10.92 -11.97
N GLU A 28 -12.22 11.03 -13.11
CA GLU A 28 -11.63 9.88 -13.82
C GLU A 28 -10.51 9.25 -12.98
N ARG A 29 -9.67 10.07 -12.35
CA ARG A 29 -8.64 9.58 -11.41
C ARG A 29 -9.25 8.79 -10.25
N ILE A 30 -10.34 9.28 -9.65
CA ILE A 30 -11.05 8.58 -8.58
C ILE A 30 -11.63 7.25 -9.07
N GLN A 31 -12.28 7.23 -10.24
CA GLN A 31 -12.84 6.00 -10.79
C GLN A 31 -11.75 4.96 -11.09
N ARG A 32 -10.63 5.41 -11.65
CA ARG A 32 -9.49 4.55 -11.95
C ARG A 32 -8.83 4.00 -10.69
N LEU A 33 -8.67 4.83 -9.66
CA LEU A 33 -8.21 4.40 -8.34
C LEU A 33 -9.13 3.31 -7.78
N GLN A 34 -10.45 3.53 -7.79
CA GLN A 34 -11.42 2.55 -7.29
C GLN A 34 -11.37 1.22 -8.06
N GLN A 35 -11.22 1.26 -9.38
CA GLN A 35 -11.09 0.07 -10.23
C GLN A 35 -9.81 -0.72 -9.90
N LEU A 36 -8.67 -0.04 -9.73
CA LEU A 36 -7.43 -0.71 -9.38
C LEU A 36 -7.48 -1.30 -7.97
N MET A 37 -8.11 -0.59 -7.02
CA MET A 37 -8.31 -1.11 -5.67
C MET A 37 -9.18 -2.36 -5.66
N SER A 38 -10.29 -2.38 -6.40
CA SER A 38 -11.14 -3.56 -6.48
C SER A 38 -10.43 -4.74 -7.16
N ALA A 39 -9.68 -4.48 -8.24
CA ALA A 39 -8.89 -5.51 -8.93
C ALA A 39 -7.80 -6.11 -8.04
N GLY A 40 -7.05 -5.28 -7.29
CA GLY A 40 -6.02 -5.75 -6.37
C GLY A 40 -6.59 -6.59 -5.22
N ASN A 41 -7.77 -6.21 -4.71
CA ASN A 41 -8.48 -6.96 -3.69
C ASN A 41 -9.00 -8.31 -4.22
N ALA A 42 -9.57 -8.32 -5.42
CA ALA A 42 -10.04 -9.56 -6.06
C ALA A 42 -8.88 -10.53 -6.31
N ALA A 43 -7.77 -10.04 -6.90
CA ALA A 43 -6.57 -10.85 -7.10
C ALA A 43 -6.00 -11.39 -5.77
N SER A 44 -6.06 -10.61 -4.68
CA SER A 44 -5.65 -11.07 -3.35
C SER A 44 -6.54 -12.20 -2.83
N ALA A 45 -7.86 -12.08 -3.01
CA ALA A 45 -8.84 -13.09 -2.59
C ALA A 45 -8.72 -14.39 -3.42
N ASP A 46 -8.40 -14.26 -4.71
CA ASP A 46 -8.18 -15.39 -5.62
C ASP A 46 -6.80 -16.06 -5.43
N GLY A 47 -5.95 -15.50 -4.56
CA GLY A 47 -4.62 -16.04 -4.26
C GLY A 47 -3.54 -15.63 -5.26
N GLU A 48 -3.85 -14.75 -6.20
CA GLU A 48 -2.92 -14.21 -7.19
C GLU A 48 -2.04 -13.08 -6.60
N TYR A 49 -1.31 -13.39 -5.53
CA TYR A 49 -0.61 -12.40 -4.71
C TYR A 49 0.43 -11.55 -5.47
N ALA A 50 1.06 -12.11 -6.52
CA ALA A 50 1.98 -11.36 -7.37
C ALA A 50 1.26 -10.33 -8.26
N ALA A 51 0.09 -10.68 -8.79
CA ALA A 51 -0.75 -9.77 -9.57
C ALA A 51 -1.38 -8.69 -8.68
N ALA A 52 -1.84 -9.07 -7.49
CA ALA A 52 -2.29 -8.13 -6.47
C ALA A 52 -1.19 -7.14 -6.09
N LEU A 53 0.04 -7.62 -5.85
CA LEU A 53 1.19 -6.77 -5.55
C LEU A 53 1.44 -5.73 -6.66
N ALA A 54 1.49 -6.16 -7.92
CA ALA A 54 1.71 -5.26 -9.05
C ALA A 54 0.59 -4.20 -9.18
N THR A 55 -0.64 -4.59 -8.85
CA THR A 55 -1.80 -3.70 -8.88
C THR A 55 -1.71 -2.64 -7.79
N PHE A 56 -1.42 -3.03 -6.54
CA PHE A 56 -1.24 -2.07 -5.44
C PHE A 56 -0.01 -1.18 -5.63
N ASP A 57 1.07 -1.69 -6.19
CA ASP A 57 2.24 -0.88 -6.57
C ASP A 57 1.87 0.21 -7.58
N SER A 58 1.04 -0.12 -8.56
CA SER A 58 0.50 0.85 -9.52
C SER A 58 -0.35 1.91 -8.84
N VAL A 59 -1.20 1.53 -7.87
CA VAL A 59 -2.00 2.50 -7.09
C VAL A 59 -1.11 3.49 -6.35
N VAL A 60 -0.12 2.99 -5.60
CA VAL A 60 0.79 3.82 -4.80
C VAL A 60 1.57 4.81 -5.66
N ARG A 61 1.99 4.38 -6.87
CA ARG A 61 2.73 5.22 -7.80
C ARG A 61 1.86 6.26 -8.51
N MET A 62 0.63 5.91 -8.86
CA MET A 62 -0.24 6.75 -9.71
C MET A 62 -1.14 7.71 -8.92
N PHE A 63 -1.45 7.38 -7.66
CA PHE A 63 -2.39 8.14 -6.84
C PHE A 63 -1.80 8.50 -5.46
N PRO A 64 -0.55 8.99 -5.36
CA PRO A 64 0.10 9.23 -4.07
C PRO A 64 -0.59 10.30 -3.20
N ASP A 65 -1.44 11.12 -3.81
CA ASP A 65 -2.18 12.25 -3.25
C ASP A 65 -3.54 11.88 -2.63
N PHE A 66 -4.01 10.64 -2.79
CA PHE A 66 -5.29 10.20 -2.23
C PHE A 66 -5.10 9.51 -0.88
N ALA A 67 -5.97 9.83 0.08
CA ALA A 67 -5.97 9.16 1.40
C ALA A 67 -6.20 7.64 1.29
N THR A 68 -6.96 7.18 0.30
CA THR A 68 -7.19 5.74 0.02
C THR A 68 -5.89 5.00 -0.32
N THR A 69 -4.86 5.71 -0.76
CA THR A 69 -3.55 5.13 -1.10
C THR A 69 -2.80 4.60 0.13
N GLU A 70 -3.10 5.09 1.33
CA GLU A 70 -2.55 4.49 2.56
C GLU A 70 -2.99 3.02 2.73
N TYR A 71 -4.26 2.72 2.40
CA TYR A 71 -4.75 1.34 2.41
C TYR A 71 -4.10 0.48 1.31
N ALA A 72 -3.78 1.08 0.17
CA ALA A 72 -3.02 0.40 -0.89
C ALA A 72 -1.58 0.11 -0.48
N ARG A 73 -0.91 1.02 0.24
CA ARG A 73 0.43 0.79 0.81
C ARG A 73 0.44 -0.37 1.80
N LEU A 74 -0.55 -0.40 2.70
CA LEU A 74 -0.73 -1.53 3.62
C LEU A 74 -0.90 -2.83 2.84
N SER A 75 -1.85 -2.87 1.90
CA SER A 75 -2.13 -4.07 1.10
C SER A 75 -0.90 -4.53 0.30
N ARG A 76 -0.15 -3.59 -0.29
CA ARG A 76 1.13 -3.83 -0.97
C ARG A 76 2.15 -4.49 -0.05
N ALA A 77 2.33 -3.99 1.17
CA ALA A 77 3.26 -4.54 2.15
C ALA A 77 2.87 -5.98 2.54
N LEU A 78 1.57 -6.25 2.74
CA LEU A 78 1.07 -7.61 2.99
C LEU A 78 1.35 -8.56 1.81
N MET A 79 1.16 -8.09 0.58
CA MET A 79 1.47 -8.88 -0.62
C MET A 79 2.98 -9.09 -0.79
N LEU A 80 3.81 -8.09 -0.48
CA LEU A 80 5.27 -8.22 -0.47
C LEU A 80 5.70 -9.29 0.54
N TYR A 81 5.12 -9.31 1.73
CA TYR A 81 5.41 -10.33 2.73
C TYR A 81 5.04 -11.73 2.24
N GLN A 82 3.87 -11.86 1.58
CA GLN A 82 3.39 -13.14 1.05
C GLN A 82 4.26 -13.67 -0.11
N VAL A 83 4.64 -12.80 -1.05
CA VAL A 83 5.39 -13.18 -2.27
C VAL A 83 6.90 -13.23 -2.02
N GLY A 84 7.43 -12.37 -1.13
CA GLY A 84 8.86 -12.22 -0.82
C GLY A 84 9.48 -13.37 -0.04
N SER A 85 8.75 -14.47 0.15
CA SER A 85 9.13 -15.55 1.07
C SER A 85 10.46 -16.26 0.85
N SER A 86 11.04 -16.19 -0.34
CA SER A 86 12.36 -16.74 -0.67
C SER A 86 13.46 -15.68 -0.64
N ASP A 87 13.11 -14.43 -0.37
CA ASP A 87 13.98 -13.27 -0.45
C ASP A 87 13.87 -12.46 0.84
N ALA A 88 14.85 -12.64 1.73
CA ALA A 88 14.89 -11.96 3.02
C ALA A 88 14.85 -10.43 2.89
N ILE A 89 15.39 -9.87 1.80
CA ILE A 89 15.36 -8.43 1.55
C ILE A 89 13.92 -7.95 1.36
N ARG A 90 13.13 -8.70 0.57
CA ARG A 90 11.73 -8.35 0.31
C ARG A 90 10.83 -8.47 1.54
N VAL A 91 11.15 -9.39 2.45
CA VAL A 91 10.46 -9.50 3.75
C VAL A 91 10.83 -8.31 4.64
N SER A 92 12.11 -7.93 4.71
CA SER A 92 12.55 -6.74 5.44
C SER A 92 11.91 -5.47 4.89
N ASP A 93 11.84 -5.30 3.56
CA ASP A 93 11.18 -4.16 2.91
C ASP A 93 9.68 -4.09 3.24
N ALA A 94 9.02 -5.24 3.40
CA ALA A 94 7.62 -5.31 3.80
C ALA A 94 7.45 -4.87 5.27
N ILE A 95 8.34 -5.31 6.16
CA ILE A 95 8.29 -4.95 7.59
C ILE A 95 8.54 -3.45 7.76
N LEU A 96 9.57 -2.90 7.11
CA LEU A 96 9.87 -1.46 7.18
C LEU A 96 8.70 -0.61 6.66
N GLN A 97 8.04 -1.02 5.56
CA GLN A 97 6.84 -0.33 5.09
C GLN A 97 5.68 -0.38 6.08
N LEU A 98 5.51 -1.49 6.81
CA LEU A 98 4.47 -1.61 7.84
C LEU A 98 4.79 -0.72 9.05
N GLU A 99 6.05 -0.62 9.45
CA GLU A 99 6.51 0.29 10.51
C GLU A 99 6.33 1.76 10.13
N ASP A 100 6.69 2.15 8.90
CA ASP A 100 6.46 3.50 8.38
C ASP A 100 4.97 3.86 8.36
N LEU A 101 4.12 2.90 7.96
CA LEU A 101 2.67 3.07 7.99
C LEU A 101 2.15 3.19 9.42
N GLU A 102 2.67 2.40 10.36
CA GLU A 102 2.32 2.51 11.78
C GLU A 102 2.64 3.91 12.32
N VAL A 103 3.82 4.46 12.02
CA VAL A 103 4.21 5.80 12.45
C VAL A 103 3.31 6.86 11.82
N ALA A 104 3.01 6.75 10.53
CA ALA A 104 2.08 7.66 9.84
C ALA A 104 0.66 7.59 10.43
N LEU A 105 0.20 6.38 10.77
CA LEU A 105 -1.13 6.13 11.33
C LEU A 105 -1.24 6.43 12.82
N ARG A 106 -0.15 6.37 13.61
CA ARG A 106 -0.12 6.85 15.01
C ARG A 106 -0.40 8.35 15.12
N GLY A 107 -0.11 9.12 14.06
CA GLY A 107 -0.55 10.51 13.94
C GLY A 107 -2.07 10.68 13.90
N TYR A 108 -2.80 9.62 13.54
CA TYR A 108 -4.24 9.49 13.68
C TYR A 108 -4.52 8.70 14.96
N ALA A 109 -4.86 9.40 16.05
CA ALA A 109 -5.20 8.82 17.36
C ALA A 109 -6.24 7.66 17.34
N GLU A 110 -6.89 7.43 16.21
CA GLU A 110 -7.83 6.33 15.95
C GLU A 110 -7.14 4.96 15.71
N TRP A 111 -5.86 4.89 15.33
CA TRP A 111 -5.17 3.62 15.05
C TRP A 111 -4.85 2.82 16.33
N GLU A 112 -4.33 3.48 17.38
CA GLU A 112 -4.16 2.84 18.69
C GLU A 112 -5.51 2.42 19.26
N ILE A 113 -6.56 3.24 19.15
CA ILE A 113 -7.92 2.89 19.60
C ILE A 113 -8.51 1.70 18.82
N ALA A 114 -8.28 1.61 17.50
CA ALA A 114 -8.78 0.52 16.67
C ALA A 114 -8.04 -0.82 16.91
N MET A 115 -6.74 -0.77 17.21
CA MET A 115 -5.92 -1.95 17.50
C MET A 115 -6.08 -2.44 18.95
N GLU A 116 -6.27 -1.52 19.91
CA GLU A 116 -6.40 -1.84 21.34
C GLU A 116 -7.81 -2.36 21.70
N PHE A 117 -8.86 -2.03 20.92
CA PHE A 117 -10.24 -2.49 21.19
C PHE A 117 -10.78 -3.63 20.33
N ASN A 118 -10.12 -4.03 19.24
CA ASN A 118 -10.69 -5.03 18.35
C ASN A 118 -10.11 -6.43 18.59
N LYS A 119 -10.64 -7.11 19.62
CA LYS A 119 -10.38 -8.55 19.89
C LYS A 119 -10.53 -9.45 18.66
N SER A 120 -11.27 -9.00 17.64
CA SER A 120 -11.44 -9.75 16.39
C SER A 120 -10.14 -9.95 15.61
N PHE A 121 -9.08 -9.17 15.84
CA PHE A 121 -7.77 -9.44 15.21
C PHE A 121 -7.05 -10.67 15.78
N SER A 122 -7.42 -11.10 16.99
CA SER A 122 -7.02 -12.40 17.54
C SER A 122 -7.92 -13.55 17.06
N ASP A 123 -9.10 -13.23 16.47
CA ASP A 123 -9.99 -14.21 15.86
C ASP A 123 -9.53 -14.51 14.43
N ARG A 124 -8.90 -15.68 14.28
CA ARG A 124 -8.36 -16.16 13.03
C ARG A 124 -9.41 -16.25 11.91
N ASP A 125 -10.62 -16.70 12.22
CA ASP A 125 -11.68 -16.87 11.24
C ASP A 125 -12.22 -15.53 10.78
N TRP A 126 -12.35 -14.58 11.71
CA TRP A 126 -12.74 -13.21 11.38
C TRP A 126 -11.69 -12.54 10.47
N VAL A 127 -10.41 -12.65 10.81
CA VAL A 127 -9.32 -12.06 10.03
C VAL A 127 -9.27 -12.67 8.62
N TYR A 128 -9.39 -13.99 8.50
CA TYR A 128 -9.40 -14.67 7.21
C TYR A 128 -10.60 -14.24 6.35
N ARG A 129 -11.82 -14.27 6.90
CA ARG A 129 -13.04 -14.03 6.12
C ARG A 129 -13.31 -12.56 5.84
N THR A 130 -12.90 -11.66 6.73
CA THR A 130 -13.21 -10.23 6.62
C THR A 130 -12.08 -9.46 5.96
N LYS A 131 -10.84 -9.77 6.35
CA LYS A 131 -9.65 -9.02 5.91
C LYS A 131 -8.84 -9.74 4.84
N HIS A 132 -9.17 -11.02 4.55
CA HIS A 132 -8.54 -11.80 3.49
C HIS A 132 -7.01 -11.83 3.61
N TRP A 133 -6.52 -11.94 4.84
CA TRP A 133 -5.08 -11.95 5.08
C TRP A 133 -4.41 -13.13 4.38
N PRO A 134 -3.25 -12.91 3.77
CA PRO A 134 -2.61 -13.93 2.96
C PRO A 134 -2.07 -15.09 3.84
N PRO A 135 -1.97 -16.33 3.32
CA PRO A 135 -1.72 -17.53 4.10
C PRO A 135 -0.45 -17.51 4.95
N ARG A 136 0.64 -16.88 4.49
CA ARG A 136 1.88 -16.79 5.27
C ARG A 136 1.74 -15.86 6.45
N LEU A 137 1.00 -14.76 6.28
CA LEU A 137 0.69 -13.86 7.37
C LEU A 137 -0.21 -14.54 8.39
N MET A 138 -1.19 -15.31 7.92
CA MET A 138 -2.02 -16.17 8.78
C MET A 138 -1.18 -17.18 9.56
N ALA A 139 -0.15 -17.78 8.95
CA ALA A 139 0.77 -18.69 9.63
C ALA A 139 1.73 -17.97 10.59
N ALA A 140 2.09 -16.72 10.33
CA ALA A 140 2.84 -15.89 11.27
C ALA A 140 1.98 -15.52 12.49
N LEU A 141 0.72 -15.14 12.27
CA LEU A 141 -0.26 -14.89 13.32
C LEU A 141 -0.49 -16.14 14.18
N ASP A 142 -0.67 -17.30 13.56
CA ASP A 142 -0.87 -18.58 14.25
C ASP A 142 0.31 -18.91 15.17
N ARG A 143 1.55 -18.73 14.67
CA ARG A 143 2.75 -18.87 15.50
C ARG A 143 2.76 -17.88 16.65
N PHE A 144 2.46 -16.60 16.40
CA PHE A 144 2.45 -15.58 17.42
C PHE A 144 1.43 -15.86 18.55
N LEU A 145 0.20 -16.25 18.20
CA LEU A 145 -0.86 -16.55 19.16
C LEU A 145 -0.59 -17.82 19.98
N THR A 146 0.26 -18.72 19.48
CA THR A 146 0.64 -19.97 20.15
C THR A 146 1.97 -19.90 20.90
N LEU A 147 2.65 -18.74 20.89
CA LEU A 147 3.78 -18.45 21.77
C LEU A 147 3.26 -18.23 23.20
N THR A 148 2.99 -19.34 23.90
CA THR A 148 2.81 -19.40 25.37
C THR A 148 3.99 -20.09 26.02
#